data_AF-A0A2D5AFS6-F1
#
_entry.id   AF-A0A2D5AFS6-F1
#
_cell.length_a   1.000
_cell.length_b   1.000
_cell.length_c   1.000
_cell.angle_alpha   90.00
_cell.angle_beta   90.00
_cell.angle_gamma   90.00
#
_symmetry.space_group_name_H-M   'P 1'
#
loop_
_entity.id
_entity.type
_entity.pdbx_description
1 polymer ?
#
loop_
_entity_poly.entity_id
_entity_poly.type
_entity_poly.pdbx_seq_one_letter_code
_entity_poly.pdbx_strand_id
1 'polypeptide(L)'
;YQRFLAGDLTLTNIMVTGGVAALDYDGDAADGADVLNAYAEANGVVSGSVDGLDDMFAFDPSGTFALDPLNVEVGQGSGHAWTAGWTFCAQRGLFTTVTSVEDVDRTLDVSLSPNPSSGASVLDLPAQGVYNVQIFSNMGSLVAERTAQAGRVHMPQMVAGTYVVVISNNEGTATRKWVVQ
;
A
#
# COMPACT_ATOMS: atom_id res chain seq x y z
N TYR A 1 -30.00 -4.77 -18.92
CA TYR A 1 -29.57 -6.15 -18.62
C TYR A 1 -29.52 -6.28 -17.11
N GLN A 2 -30.25 -7.23 -16.51
CA GLN A 2 -30.30 -7.39 -15.05
C GLN A 2 -28.97 -7.99 -14.55
N ARG A 3 -28.03 -7.13 -14.17
CA ARG A 3 -26.67 -7.52 -13.73
C ARG A 3 -26.67 -8.46 -12.51
N PHE A 4 -27.71 -8.38 -11.68
CA PHE A 4 -27.91 -9.30 -10.54
C PHE A 4 -28.07 -10.77 -10.97
N LEU A 5 -28.95 -11.07 -11.93
CA LEU A 5 -29.15 -12.44 -12.43
C LEU A 5 -27.96 -12.96 -13.25
N ALA A 6 -27.09 -12.07 -13.72
CA ALA A 6 -25.90 -12.43 -14.48
C ALA A 6 -24.69 -12.81 -13.60
N GLY A 7 -24.81 -12.71 -12.27
CA GLY A 7 -23.70 -12.97 -11.34
C GLY A 7 -22.62 -11.89 -11.33
N ASP A 8 -22.87 -10.72 -11.93
CA ASP A 8 -21.95 -9.56 -11.94
C ASP A 8 -21.82 -8.90 -10.55
N LEU A 9 -22.74 -9.19 -9.62
CA LEU A 9 -22.72 -8.69 -8.25
C LEU A 9 -22.32 -9.83 -7.30
N THR A 10 -21.02 -10.11 -7.20
CA THR A 10 -20.49 -10.97 -6.13
C THR A 10 -20.33 -10.11 -4.88
N LEU A 11 -21.07 -10.41 -3.83
CA LEU A 11 -20.92 -9.77 -2.51
C LEU A 11 -19.62 -10.26 -1.88
N THR A 12 -18.49 -9.66 -2.26
CA THR A 12 -17.17 -9.99 -1.72
C THR A 12 -16.57 -8.79 -1.00
N ASN A 13 -15.76 -9.06 0.03
CA ASN A 13 -15.08 -8.04 0.84
C ASN A 13 -16.05 -7.11 1.59
N ILE A 14 -17.08 -7.69 2.21
CA ILE A 14 -18.07 -6.98 3.02
C ILE A 14 -17.81 -7.31 4.49
N MET A 15 -17.51 -6.28 5.28
CA MET A 15 -17.53 -6.38 6.74
C MET A 15 -18.83 -5.82 7.26
N VAL A 16 -19.51 -6.56 8.14
CA VAL A 16 -20.65 -6.07 8.91
C VAL A 16 -20.20 -5.77 10.34
N THR A 17 -20.24 -4.50 10.73
CA THR A 17 -19.87 -4.07 12.10
C THR A 17 -21.08 -4.11 13.03
N GLY A 18 -20.84 -4.43 14.31
CA GLY A 18 -21.87 -4.36 15.36
C GLY A 18 -22.84 -5.55 15.49
N GLY A 19 -22.67 -6.61 14.69
CA GLY A 19 -23.53 -7.81 14.72
C GLY A 19 -22.84 -9.07 15.27
N VAL A 20 -23.65 -10.05 15.73
CA VAL A 20 -23.17 -11.37 16.18
C VAL A 20 -22.86 -12.29 14.99
N ALA A 21 -23.62 -12.16 13.89
CA ALA A 21 -23.42 -12.88 12.63
C ALA A 21 -23.48 -11.90 11.44
N ALA A 22 -22.75 -12.19 10.36
CA ALA A 22 -22.71 -11.34 9.17
C ALA A 22 -24.02 -11.42 8.36
N LEU A 23 -24.61 -12.61 8.34
CA LEU A 23 -25.94 -12.90 7.80
C LEU A 23 -26.74 -13.57 8.92
N ASP A 24 -27.83 -12.94 9.34
CA ASP A 24 -28.72 -13.49 10.37
C ASP A 24 -29.65 -14.54 9.76
N TYR A 25 -29.90 -15.62 10.49
CA TYR A 25 -30.76 -16.71 10.06
C TYR A 25 -32.09 -16.66 10.82
N ASP A 26 -33.18 -16.34 10.12
CA ASP A 26 -34.53 -16.18 10.67
C ASP A 26 -35.43 -17.42 10.48
N GLY A 27 -34.86 -18.53 9.98
CA GLY A 27 -35.61 -19.75 9.65
C GLY A 27 -35.63 -20.82 10.75
N ASP A 28 -36.42 -21.87 10.53
CA ASP A 28 -36.68 -22.91 11.51
C ASP A 28 -35.78 -24.16 11.38
N ALA A 29 -34.98 -24.27 10.31
CA ALA A 29 -34.05 -25.39 10.13
C ALA A 29 -32.94 -25.39 11.19
N ALA A 30 -32.66 -26.56 11.78
CA ALA A 30 -31.75 -26.71 12.90
C ALA A 30 -30.27 -26.38 12.58
N ASP A 31 -29.89 -26.47 11.31
CA ASP A 31 -28.54 -26.20 10.78
C ASP A 31 -28.49 -24.95 9.88
N GLY A 32 -29.60 -24.22 9.74
CA GLY A 32 -29.68 -23.11 8.80
C GLY A 32 -28.74 -21.95 9.13
N ALA A 33 -28.48 -21.71 10.42
CA ALA A 33 -27.49 -20.74 10.87
C ALA A 33 -26.07 -21.13 10.45
N ASP A 34 -25.69 -22.41 10.58
CA ASP A 34 -24.36 -22.90 10.22
C ASP A 34 -24.15 -22.86 8.70
N VAL A 35 -25.16 -23.25 7.92
CA VAL A 35 -25.12 -23.20 6.45
C VAL A 35 -25.00 -21.76 5.97
N LEU A 36 -25.75 -20.83 6.57
CA LEU A 36 -25.71 -19.42 6.19
C LEU A 36 -24.38 -18.76 6.58
N ASN A 37 -23.81 -19.13 7.73
CA ASN A 37 -22.50 -18.64 8.15
C ASN A 37 -21.38 -19.16 7.24
N ALA A 38 -21.44 -20.44 6.84
CA ALA A 38 -20.50 -21.01 5.86
C ALA A 38 -20.62 -20.34 4.48
N TYR A 39 -21.83 -20.00 4.06
CA TYR A 39 -22.04 -19.21 2.84
C TYR A 39 -21.46 -17.80 2.95
N ALA A 40 -21.66 -17.12 4.09
CA ALA A 40 -21.12 -15.79 4.34
C ALA A 40 -19.58 -15.80 4.27
N GLU A 41 -18.93 -16.72 4.98
CA GLU A 41 -17.47 -16.89 4.95
C GLU A 41 -16.94 -17.21 3.55
N ALA A 42 -17.59 -18.13 2.82
CA ALA A 42 -17.18 -18.50 1.48
C ALA A 42 -17.25 -17.35 0.46
N ASN A 43 -18.09 -16.34 0.74
CA ASN A 43 -18.22 -15.15 -0.10
C ASN A 43 -17.47 -13.93 0.50
N GLY A 44 -16.75 -14.08 1.62
CA GLY A 44 -16.03 -12.97 2.25
C GLY A 44 -16.97 -11.89 2.81
N VAL A 45 -18.15 -12.31 3.27
CA VAL A 45 -19.08 -11.51 4.08
C VAL A 45 -18.86 -11.92 5.53
N VAL A 46 -18.22 -11.05 6.31
CA VAL A 46 -17.76 -11.39 7.66
C VAL A 46 -18.26 -10.37 8.68
N SER A 47 -18.61 -10.84 9.88
CA SER A 47 -18.94 -9.98 11.02
C SER A 47 -17.68 -9.73 11.82
N GLY A 48 -17.44 -8.48 12.19
CA GLY A 48 -16.24 -8.13 12.92
C GLY A 48 -16.11 -6.64 13.19
N SER A 49 -14.98 -6.28 13.77
CA SER A 49 -14.52 -4.89 13.83
C SER A 49 -13.42 -4.71 12.79
N VAL A 50 -13.48 -3.61 12.05
CA VAL A 50 -12.39 -3.26 11.14
C VAL A 50 -11.43 -2.36 11.89
N ASP A 51 -10.15 -2.73 11.88
CA ASP A 51 -9.12 -1.93 12.53
C ASP A 51 -9.03 -0.54 11.89
N GLY A 52 -8.97 0.49 12.73
CA GLY A 52 -8.93 1.89 12.31
C GLY A 52 -10.23 2.43 11.70
N LEU A 53 -11.31 1.65 11.59
CA LEU A 53 -12.60 2.17 11.15
C LEU A 53 -13.20 3.00 12.27
N ASP A 54 -13.39 4.27 11.97
CA ASP A 54 -14.23 5.14 12.76
C ASP A 54 -15.55 5.31 12.02
N ASP A 55 -16.56 4.58 12.50
CA ASP A 55 -17.93 4.60 11.98
C ASP A 55 -18.88 5.47 12.82
N MET A 56 -18.34 6.22 13.79
CA MET A 56 -19.09 7.10 14.67
C MET A 56 -18.64 8.56 14.53
N PHE A 57 -19.59 9.50 14.61
CA PHE A 57 -19.25 10.91 14.82
C PHE A 57 -19.26 11.20 16.31
N ALA A 58 -18.16 11.70 16.89
CA ALA A 58 -18.24 12.29 18.21
C ALA A 58 -18.88 13.66 18.10
N PHE A 59 -19.98 13.90 18.79
CA PHE A 59 -20.62 15.21 18.86
C PHE A 59 -20.32 15.91 20.18
N ASP A 60 -20.38 17.23 20.18
CA ASP A 60 -20.37 18.01 21.41
C ASP A 60 -21.59 17.66 22.29
N PRO A 61 -21.57 17.98 23.61
CA PRO A 61 -22.68 17.66 24.51
C PRO A 61 -24.04 18.24 24.08
N SER A 62 -24.04 19.24 23.19
CA SER A 62 -25.26 19.82 22.61
C SER A 62 -25.76 19.10 21.35
N GLY A 63 -24.96 18.20 20.76
CA GLY A 63 -25.26 17.49 19.52
C GLY A 63 -25.17 18.35 18.26
N THR A 64 -24.62 19.57 18.37
CA THR A 64 -24.65 20.57 17.30
C THR A 64 -23.42 20.47 16.39
N PHE A 65 -22.27 20.05 16.92
CA PHE A 65 -21.01 20.01 16.18
C PHE A 65 -20.32 18.66 16.32
N ALA A 66 -19.84 18.13 15.19
CA ALA A 66 -18.88 17.03 15.19
C ALA A 66 -17.54 17.52 15.75
N LEU A 67 -16.93 16.74 16.63
CA LEU A 67 -15.70 17.03 17.33
C LEU A 67 -14.49 16.41 16.66
N ASP A 68 -14.68 15.35 15.88
CA ASP A 68 -13.65 14.62 15.17
C ASP A 68 -14.02 14.27 13.71
N PRO A 69 -13.01 14.03 12.85
CA PRO A 69 -13.21 13.57 11.48
C PRO A 69 -13.44 12.06 11.41
N LEU A 70 -14.37 11.63 10.56
CA LEU A 70 -14.71 10.24 10.32
C LEU A 70 -13.65 9.51 9.47
N ASN A 71 -13.18 8.35 9.92
CA ASN A 71 -12.31 7.47 9.13
C ASN A 71 -13.02 6.22 8.59
N VAL A 72 -13.41 6.26 7.31
CA VAL A 72 -13.96 5.11 6.59
C VAL A 72 -13.04 4.55 5.48
N GLU A 73 -11.78 5.00 5.41
CA GLU A 73 -10.78 4.51 4.45
C GLU A 73 -9.91 3.42 5.08
N VAL A 74 -10.46 2.21 5.17
CA VAL A 74 -9.84 1.08 5.91
C VAL A 74 -9.61 -0.16 5.05
N GLY A 75 -9.65 -0.02 3.72
CA GLY A 75 -9.44 -1.12 2.78
C GLY A 75 -10.56 -2.18 2.76
N GLN A 76 -11.68 -1.89 3.40
CA GLN A 76 -12.88 -2.73 3.45
C GLN A 76 -14.08 -1.95 2.89
N GLY A 77 -14.84 -2.56 1.97
CA GLY A 77 -15.97 -1.91 1.32
C GLY A 77 -15.62 -0.66 0.48
N SER A 78 -16.60 0.24 0.33
CA SER A 78 -16.41 1.53 -0.35
C SER A 78 -16.16 2.61 0.69
N GLY A 79 -14.94 3.15 0.74
CA GLY A 79 -14.58 4.27 1.61
C GLY A 79 -15.17 5.62 1.16
N HIS A 80 -14.68 6.73 1.71
CA HIS A 80 -15.14 8.08 1.37
C HIS A 80 -14.44 8.70 0.15
N ALA A 81 -13.31 8.17 -0.28
CA ALA A 81 -12.43 8.73 -1.32
C ALA A 81 -13.14 8.90 -2.67
N TRP A 82 -14.02 7.97 -3.04
CA TRP A 82 -14.78 8.07 -4.29
C TRP A 82 -15.80 9.23 -4.29
N THR A 83 -16.19 9.72 -3.10
CA THR A 83 -17.08 10.88 -2.93
C THR A 83 -16.34 12.16 -2.51
N ALA A 84 -15.01 12.12 -2.48
CA ALA A 84 -14.21 13.26 -2.06
C ALA A 84 -14.54 14.50 -2.90
N GLY A 85 -14.96 15.58 -2.23
CA GLY A 85 -15.36 16.84 -2.86
C GLY A 85 -16.79 16.89 -3.40
N TRP A 86 -17.55 15.79 -3.34
CA TRP A 86 -18.93 15.72 -3.84
C TRP A 86 -19.98 15.70 -2.71
N THR A 87 -19.54 15.57 -1.46
CA THR A 87 -20.41 15.50 -0.28
C THR A 87 -20.21 16.70 0.63
N PHE A 88 -21.27 17.03 1.39
CA PHE A 88 -21.22 18.04 2.45
C PHE A 88 -20.12 17.72 3.48
N CYS A 89 -19.94 16.44 3.81
CA CYS A 89 -18.89 15.96 4.71
C CYS A 89 -17.49 16.32 4.19
N ALA A 90 -17.22 16.10 2.90
CA ALA A 90 -15.95 16.49 2.30
C ALA A 90 -15.74 18.01 2.28
N GLN A 91 -16.77 18.79 1.93
CA GLN A 91 -16.67 20.27 1.90
C GLN A 91 -16.37 20.86 3.30
N ARG A 92 -16.83 20.20 4.35
CA ARG A 92 -16.67 20.62 5.75
C ARG A 92 -15.42 20.04 6.43
N GLY A 93 -14.63 19.22 5.72
CA GLY A 93 -13.45 18.55 6.30
C GLY A 93 -13.79 17.53 7.38
N LEU A 94 -14.96 16.88 7.28
CA LEU A 94 -15.45 15.90 8.26
C LEU A 94 -14.96 14.48 8.01
N PHE A 95 -14.17 14.24 6.97
CA PHE A 95 -13.46 12.98 6.78
C PHE A 95 -12.03 13.12 7.24
N THR A 96 -11.48 12.05 7.82
CA THR A 96 -10.04 12.00 8.07
C THR A 96 -9.31 12.15 6.75
N THR A 97 -8.33 13.05 6.72
CA THR A 97 -7.36 13.10 5.65
C THR A 97 -6.18 12.23 6.05
N VAL A 98 -5.71 11.40 5.13
CA VAL A 98 -4.39 10.78 5.25
C VAL A 98 -3.37 11.91 5.28
N THR A 99 -2.94 12.30 6.48
CA THR A 99 -2.01 13.42 6.72
C THR A 99 -0.56 12.99 6.51
N SER A 100 -0.30 11.68 6.55
CA SER A 100 0.99 11.08 6.27
C SER A 100 0.82 9.62 5.87
N VAL A 101 1.52 9.22 4.81
CA VAL A 101 1.97 7.83 4.67
C VAL A 101 3.22 7.75 5.52
N GLU A 102 3.24 6.90 6.56
CA GLU A 102 4.51 6.48 7.14
C GLU A 102 5.21 5.58 6.13
N ASP A 103 5.91 6.20 5.18
CA ASP A 103 6.97 5.53 4.47
C ASP A 103 8.02 5.23 5.53
N VAL A 104 8.11 3.97 5.96
CA VAL A 104 9.31 3.51 6.64
C VAL A 104 10.36 3.57 5.56
N ASP A 105 11.09 4.70 5.50
CA ASP A 105 12.22 4.89 4.60
C ASP A 105 13.25 3.80 4.93
N ARG A 106 13.09 2.64 4.31
CA ARG A 106 14.02 1.53 4.40
C ARG A 106 15.16 1.83 3.44
N THR A 107 15.87 2.92 3.72
CA THR A 107 17.06 3.29 2.97
C THR A 107 18.15 2.26 3.24
N LEU A 108 18.64 1.63 2.19
CA LEU A 108 19.81 0.76 2.27
C LEU A 108 21.08 1.60 2.46
N ASP A 109 21.94 1.18 3.39
CA ASP A 109 23.27 1.77 3.56
C ASP A 109 24.22 1.29 2.45
N VAL A 110 24.14 1.94 1.29
CA VAL A 110 24.98 1.67 0.11
C VAL A 110 25.94 2.82 -0.15
N SER A 111 27.16 2.52 -0.58
CA SER A 111 28.09 3.56 -1.05
C SER A 111 28.52 3.29 -2.48
N LEU A 112 28.53 4.34 -3.30
CA LEU A 112 28.98 4.29 -4.68
C LEU A 112 30.13 5.28 -4.84
N SER A 113 31.32 4.77 -5.06
CA SER A 113 32.54 5.57 -5.11
C SER A 113 33.26 5.37 -6.44
N PRO A 114 33.76 6.44 -7.09
CA PRO A 114 34.73 6.27 -8.16
C PRO A 114 36.01 5.65 -7.58
N ASN A 115 36.66 4.77 -8.34
CA ASN A 115 37.99 4.26 -8.04
C ASN A 115 38.99 4.84 -9.06
N PRO A 116 39.67 5.96 -8.73
CA PRO A 116 40.62 6.61 -9.64
C PRO A 116 41.80 5.72 -10.05
N SER A 117 42.14 4.70 -9.26
CA SER A 117 43.29 3.82 -9.54
C SER A 117 42.97 2.73 -10.58
N SER A 118 41.71 2.36 -10.74
CA SER A 118 41.28 1.35 -11.72
C SER A 118 40.45 1.91 -12.88
N GLY A 119 40.13 3.21 -12.85
CA GLY A 119 39.23 3.84 -13.83
C GLY A 119 37.80 3.28 -13.81
N ALA A 120 37.42 2.56 -12.74
CA ALA A 120 36.11 1.96 -12.57
C ALA A 120 35.40 2.57 -11.36
N SER A 121 34.08 2.44 -11.27
CA SER A 121 33.34 2.77 -10.05
C SER A 121 32.98 1.50 -9.29
N VAL A 122 32.86 1.62 -7.98
CA VAL A 122 32.63 0.51 -7.07
C VAL A 122 31.41 0.82 -6.22
N LEU A 123 30.47 -0.12 -6.19
CA LEU A 123 29.30 -0.12 -5.33
C LEU A 123 29.55 -1.07 -4.16
N ASP A 124 29.55 -0.56 -2.94
CA ASP A 124 29.59 -1.36 -1.72
C ASP A 124 28.14 -1.57 -1.24
N LEU A 125 27.70 -2.83 -1.25
CA LEU A 125 26.39 -3.30 -0.78
C LEU A 125 26.50 -3.87 0.64
N PRO A 126 25.43 -3.80 1.46
CA PRO A 126 25.40 -4.37 2.80
C PRO A 126 25.74 -5.87 2.82
N ALA A 127 26.17 -6.36 3.99
CA ALA A 127 26.88 -7.63 4.16
C ALA A 127 26.06 -8.90 3.86
N GLN A 128 24.74 -8.80 3.66
CA GLN A 128 23.87 -9.93 3.34
C GLN A 128 22.81 -9.52 2.31
N GLY A 129 22.33 -10.49 1.53
CA GLY A 129 21.22 -10.32 0.60
C GLY A 129 21.61 -10.25 -0.88
N VAL A 130 20.56 -10.30 -1.70
CA VAL A 130 20.62 -10.19 -3.15
C VAL A 130 19.93 -8.89 -3.55
N TYR A 131 20.63 -8.07 -4.32
CA TYR A 131 20.20 -6.72 -4.67
C TYR A 131 19.94 -6.63 -6.17
N ASN A 132 18.83 -6.00 -6.55
CA ASN A 132 18.63 -5.51 -7.91
C ASN A 132 19.29 -4.13 -8.01
N VAL A 133 20.19 -3.96 -8.98
CA VAL A 133 20.86 -2.70 -9.29
C VAL A 133 20.44 -2.26 -10.68
N GLN A 134 19.64 -1.20 -10.75
CA GLN A 134 19.16 -0.57 -11.97
C GLN A 134 19.90 0.75 -12.19
N ILE A 135 20.32 1.00 -13.42
CA ILE A 135 21.02 2.22 -13.80
C ILE A 135 20.17 2.92 -14.84
N PHE A 136 19.82 4.17 -14.56
CA PHE A 136 19.04 5.03 -15.43
C PHE A 136 19.91 6.17 -15.96
N SER A 137 19.68 6.56 -17.20
CA SER A 137 20.18 7.82 -17.75
C SER A 137 19.54 9.02 -17.03
N ASN A 138 20.12 10.21 -17.18
CA ASN A 138 19.52 11.46 -16.71
C ASN A 138 18.15 11.79 -17.34
N MET A 139 17.77 11.12 -18.44
CA MET A 139 16.45 11.22 -19.07
C MET A 139 15.45 10.19 -18.55
N GLY A 140 15.84 9.34 -17.59
CA GLY A 140 14.97 8.32 -16.98
C GLY A 140 14.90 6.99 -17.74
N SER A 141 15.63 6.82 -18.84
CA SER A 141 15.71 5.51 -19.53
C SER A 141 16.61 4.55 -18.75
N LEU A 142 16.14 3.32 -18.53
CA LEU A 142 16.96 2.21 -18.02
C LEU A 142 18.08 1.91 -19.03
N VAL A 143 19.33 1.96 -18.60
CA VAL A 143 20.52 1.72 -19.44
C VAL A 143 21.24 0.43 -19.07
N ALA A 144 21.12 -0.02 -17.82
CA ALA A 144 21.62 -1.31 -17.38
C ALA A 144 20.84 -1.80 -16.16
N GLU A 145 20.74 -3.11 -16.01
CA GLU A 145 20.15 -3.76 -14.85
C GLU A 145 20.95 -5.01 -14.53
N ARG A 146 21.12 -5.31 -13.24
CA ARG A 146 21.76 -6.55 -12.81
C ARG A 146 21.34 -6.95 -11.41
N THR A 147 21.45 -8.24 -11.15
CA THR A 147 21.41 -8.80 -9.80
C THR A 147 22.81 -8.91 -9.23
N ALA A 148 23.03 -8.42 -8.02
CA ALA A 148 24.31 -8.47 -7.32
C ALA A 148 24.17 -9.07 -5.91
N GLN A 149 25.15 -9.87 -5.52
CA GLN A 149 25.27 -10.35 -4.13
C GLN A 149 25.85 -9.24 -3.25
N ALA A 150 25.62 -9.36 -1.94
CA ALA A 150 26.24 -8.55 -0.90
C ALA A 150 27.75 -8.30 -1.09
N GLY A 151 28.22 -7.15 -0.60
CA GLY A 151 29.62 -6.75 -0.65
C GLY A 151 29.98 -5.86 -1.84
N ARG A 152 31.23 -5.95 -2.27
CA ARG A 152 31.82 -5.01 -3.23
C ARG A 152 31.56 -5.42 -4.68
N VAL A 153 30.91 -4.55 -5.45
CA VAL A 153 30.51 -4.80 -6.83
C VAL A 153 31.12 -3.76 -7.77
N HIS A 154 31.85 -4.23 -8.78
CA HIS A 154 32.37 -3.36 -9.85
C HIS A 154 31.23 -2.88 -10.74
N MET A 155 31.12 -1.57 -10.97
CA MET A 155 30.12 -1.00 -11.87
C MET A 155 30.51 -1.21 -13.34
N PRO A 156 29.54 -1.31 -14.27
CA PRO A 156 29.83 -1.44 -15.70
C PRO A 156 30.60 -0.23 -16.23
N GLN A 157 31.29 -0.39 -17.36
CA GLN A 157 31.89 0.76 -18.06
C GLN A 157 30.79 1.49 -18.82
N MET A 158 30.66 2.79 -18.56
CA MET A 158 29.63 3.65 -19.16
C MET A 158 30.30 4.81 -19.89
N VAL A 159 29.58 5.42 -20.83
CA VAL A 159 30.02 6.66 -21.48
C VAL A 159 29.98 7.79 -20.45
N ALA A 160 30.82 8.82 -20.63
CA ALA A 160 30.79 10.02 -19.79
C ALA A 160 29.38 10.62 -19.72
N GLY A 161 28.91 10.91 -18.52
CA GLY A 161 27.52 11.30 -18.29
C GLY A 161 27.10 11.22 -16.82
N THR A 162 25.86 11.61 -16.56
CA THR A 162 25.23 11.47 -15.24
C THR A 162 24.17 10.38 -15.30
N TYR A 163 24.24 9.47 -14.33
CA TYR A 163 23.34 8.33 -14.17
C TYR A 163 22.71 8.34 -12.78
N VAL A 164 21.53 7.74 -12.67
CA VAL A 164 20.87 7.44 -11.42
C VAL A 164 20.93 5.94 -11.20
N VAL A 165 21.49 5.50 -10.09
CA VAL A 165 21.58 4.09 -9.73
C VAL A 165 20.57 3.83 -8.63
N VAL A 166 19.61 2.95 -8.89
CA VAL A 166 18.62 2.48 -7.93
C VAL A 166 19.03 1.08 -7.50
N ILE A 167 19.16 0.88 -6.19
CA ILE A 167 19.52 -0.39 -5.57
C ILE A 167 18.34 -0.81 -4.71
N SER A 168 17.80 -2.01 -4.90
CA SER A 168 16.69 -2.50 -4.09
C SER A 168 16.87 -3.97 -3.73
N ASN A 169 16.29 -4.36 -2.60
CA ASN A 169 16.10 -5.75 -2.18
C ASN A 169 14.78 -5.85 -1.40
N ASN A 170 14.51 -6.99 -0.77
CA ASN A 170 13.31 -7.18 0.05
C ASN A 170 13.33 -6.34 1.35
N GLU A 171 14.49 -5.81 1.74
CA GLU A 171 14.66 -5.01 2.95
C GLU A 171 14.46 -3.53 2.69
N GLY A 172 14.73 -3.03 1.48
CA GLY A 172 14.69 -1.60 1.21
C GLY A 172 15.15 -1.18 -0.17
N THR A 173 15.25 0.14 -0.38
CA THR A 173 15.73 0.76 -1.62
C THR A 173 16.71 1.88 -1.30
N ALA A 174 17.69 2.13 -2.17
CA ALA A 174 18.57 3.29 -2.11
C ALA A 174 18.83 3.82 -3.51
N THR A 175 18.94 5.15 -3.61
CA THR A 175 19.27 5.83 -4.87
C THR A 175 20.60 6.56 -4.75
N ARG A 176 21.45 6.46 -5.77
CA ARG A 176 22.74 7.15 -5.85
C ARG A 176 22.89 7.85 -7.20
N LYS A 177 23.36 9.09 -7.18
CA LYS A 177 23.80 9.79 -8.40
C LYS A 177 25.22 9.35 -8.73
N TRP A 178 25.43 8.93 -9.97
CA TRP A 178 26.73 8.52 -10.46
C TRP A 178 27.17 9.40 -11.63
N VAL A 179 28.32 10.05 -11.49
CA VAL A 179 28.92 10.88 -12.54
C VAL A 179 30.12 10.13 -13.10
N VAL A 180 30.09 9.88 -14.40
CA VAL A 180 31.18 9.28 -15.16
C VAL A 180 31.82 10.39 -16.00
N GLN A 181 33.14 10.54 -15.90
CA GLN A 181 33.93 11.55 -16.62
C GLN A 181 34.70 10.92 -17.78
#